data_AF-A0A1J5PHY1-F1
#
_entry.id   AF-A0A1J5PHY1-F1
#
_cell.length_a   1.000
_cell.length_b   1.000
_cell.length_c   1.000
_cell.angle_alpha   90.00
_cell.angle_beta   90.00
_cell.angle_gamma   90.00
#
_symmetry.space_group_name_H-M   'P 1'
#
loop_
_entity.id
_entity.type
_entity.pdbx_description
1 polymer ?
#
loop_
_entity_poly.entity_id
_entity_poly.type
_entity_poly.pdbx_seq_one_letter_code
_entity_poly.pdbx_strand_id
1 'polypeptide(L)' 'MSTGATDGRFTNAAGIPTYGLSGIFGDPDGGGVHGLNERIRVRSLYEGRDFLFDVVKLYANQK' A
#
# COMPACT_ATOMS: atom_id res chain seq x y z
N MET A 1 1.37 -8.62 -0.56
CA MET A 1 -0.11 -8.73 -0.54
C MET A 1 -0.59 -9.20 -1.91
N SER A 2 -1.30 -10.33 -1.98
CA SER A 2 -1.94 -10.79 -3.23
C SER A 2 -3.26 -10.04 -3.47
N THR A 3 -3.60 -9.73 -4.71
CA THR A 3 -4.82 -8.98 -5.10
C THR A 3 -6.12 -9.68 -4.69
N GLY A 4 -6.11 -11.00 -4.55
CA GLY A 4 -7.29 -11.79 -4.14
C GLY A 4 -7.57 -11.83 -2.64
N ALA A 5 -6.65 -11.31 -1.81
CA ALA A 5 -6.74 -11.32 -0.35
C ALA A 5 -6.99 -9.91 0.24
N THR A 6 -7.39 -8.94 -0.59
CA THR A 6 -7.74 -7.58 -0.17
C THR A 6 -9.18 -7.26 -0.52
N ASP A 7 -9.69 -6.14 -0.01
CA ASP A 7 -11.03 -5.62 -0.37
C ASP A 7 -11.16 -5.30 -1.87
N GLY A 8 -10.03 -5.19 -2.58
CA GLY A 8 -9.97 -5.04 -4.03
C GLY A 8 -10.70 -6.15 -4.78
N ARG A 9 -10.83 -7.35 -4.20
CA ARG A 9 -11.66 -8.43 -4.75
C ARG A 9 -13.12 -8.01 -4.91
N PHE A 10 -13.68 -7.32 -3.92
CA PHE A 10 -15.09 -6.92 -3.92
C PHE A 10 -15.35 -5.69 -4.78
N THR A 11 -14.46 -4.69 -4.72
CA THR A 11 -14.63 -3.46 -5.50
C THR A 11 -14.44 -3.68 -6.99
N ASN A 12 -13.45 -4.50 -7.40
CA ASN A 12 -13.30 -4.89 -8.80
C ASN A 12 -14.51 -5.69 -9.30
N ALA A 13 -15.06 -6.61 -8.49
CA ALA A 13 -16.27 -7.35 -8.83
C ALA A 13 -17.50 -6.44 -9.00
N ALA A 14 -17.54 -5.31 -8.29
CA ALA A 14 -18.57 -4.28 -8.42
C ALA A 14 -18.32 -3.31 -9.60
N GLY A 15 -17.30 -3.53 -10.44
CA GLY A 15 -16.99 -2.70 -11.60
C GLY A 15 -16.19 -1.43 -11.29
N ILE A 16 -15.61 -1.30 -10.08
CA ILE A 16 -14.76 -0.17 -9.69
C ILE A 16 -13.29 -0.60 -9.84
N PRO A 17 -12.54 -0.07 -10.82
CA PRO A 17 -11.13 -0.40 -10.99
C PRO A 17 -10.34 -0.08 -9.72
N THR A 18 -9.75 -1.12 -9.11
CA THR A 18 -9.06 -0.99 -7.82
C THR A 18 -7.70 -1.64 -7.86
N TYR A 19 -6.67 -0.88 -7.48
CA TYR A 19 -5.27 -1.30 -7.43
C TYR A 19 -4.76 -1.19 -5.99
N GLY A 20 -4.09 -2.24 -5.51
CA GLY A 20 -3.50 -2.25 -4.18
C GLY A 20 -2.12 -1.58 -4.17
N LEU A 21 -1.96 -0.55 -3.34
CA LEU A 21 -0.70 0.16 -3.10
C LEU A 21 -0.50 0.27 -1.59
N SER A 22 0.72 0.01 -1.11
CA SER A 22 0.99 -0.01 0.34
C SER A 22 1.79 1.20 0.83
N GLY A 23 2.75 1.69 0.04
CA GLY A 23 3.74 2.68 0.51
C GLY A 23 4.70 2.15 1.59
N ILE A 24 4.51 0.94 2.10
CA ILE A 24 5.39 0.33 3.11
C ILE A 24 6.59 -0.29 2.41
N PHE A 25 7.71 0.44 2.43
CA PHE A 25 9.01 -0.07 2.01
C PHE A 25 9.58 -0.99 3.09
N GLY A 26 9.48 -2.29 2.85
CA GLY A 26 9.82 -3.34 3.83
C GLY A 26 11.30 -3.65 3.95
N ASP A 27 11.64 -4.31 5.04
CA ASP A 27 12.98 -4.81 5.32
C ASP A 27 13.20 -6.21 4.74
N PRO A 28 14.46 -6.62 4.48
CA PRO A 28 14.74 -7.97 4.01
C PRO A 28 14.25 -9.08 4.96
N ASP A 29 14.12 -8.77 6.26
CA ASP A 29 13.58 -9.68 7.27
C ASP A 29 12.03 -9.71 7.29
N GLY A 30 11.37 -8.93 6.43
CA GLY A 30 9.92 -8.84 6.32
C GLY A 30 9.24 -8.05 7.45
N GLY A 31 9.99 -7.46 8.38
CA GLY A 31 9.44 -6.63 9.46
C GLY A 31 8.49 -7.35 10.42
N GLY A 32 8.45 -8.69 10.40
CA GLY A 32 7.51 -9.47 11.20
C GLY A 32 6.05 -9.31 10.79
N VAL A 33 5.76 -9.00 9.52
CA VAL A 33 4.38 -8.80 9.04
C VAL A 33 3.48 -9.97 9.43
N HIS A 34 2.34 -9.68 10.05
CA HIS A 34 1.39 -10.66 10.58
C HIS A 34 1.92 -11.50 11.76
N GLY A 35 3.00 -11.08 12.44
CA GLY A 35 3.66 -11.81 13.51
C GLY A 35 3.93 -10.98 14.77
N LEU A 36 4.62 -11.60 15.74
CA LEU A 36 5.03 -10.93 16.96
C LEU A 36 6.09 -9.86 16.65
N ASN A 37 5.94 -8.67 17.25
CA ASN A 37 6.82 -7.50 17.03
C ASN A 37 6.83 -7.00 15.57
N GLU A 38 5.68 -7.02 14.90
CA GLU A 38 5.50 -6.37 13.60
C GLU A 38 5.93 -4.90 13.66
N ARG A 39 6.77 -4.49 12.71
CA ARG A 39 7.44 -3.18 12.71
C ARG A 39 7.83 -2.75 11.30
N ILE A 40 8.06 -1.46 11.17
CA ILE A 40 8.63 -0.83 9.98
C ILE A 40 9.72 0.16 10.41
N ARG A 41 10.65 0.51 9.50
CA ARG A 41 11.60 1.60 9.79
C ARG A 41 10.85 2.93 9.89
N VAL A 42 11.31 3.79 10.79
CA VAL A 42 10.85 5.19 10.88
C VAL A 42 10.99 5.90 9.53
N ARG A 43 12.08 5.66 8.81
CA ARG A 43 12.28 6.21 7.46
C ARG A 43 11.21 5.75 6.47
N SER A 44 10.90 4.44 6.44
CA SER A 44 9.87 3.87 5.56
C SER A 44 8.48 4.46 5.83
N LEU A 45 8.18 4.85 7.08
CA LEU A 45 6.95 5.55 7.41
C LEU A 45 6.83 6.90 6.69
N TYR A 46 7.88 7.72 6.73
CA TYR A 46 7.88 9.04 6.09
C TYR A 46 7.90 8.92 4.57
N GLU A 47 8.76 8.09 4.02
CA GLU A 47 8.84 7.88 2.56
C GLU A 47 7.55 7.28 2.00
N GLY A 48 6.91 6.36 2.74
CA GLY A 48 5.62 5.79 2.35
C GLY A 48 4.49 6.82 2.30
N ARG A 49 4.47 7.76 3.26
CA ARG A 49 3.52 8.88 3.27
C ARG A 49 3.71 9.77 2.05
N ASP A 50 4.94 10.15 1.76
CA ASP A 50 5.26 11.04 0.63
C ASP A 50 4.90 10.35 -0.69
N PHE A 51 5.24 9.07 -0.85
CA PHE A 51 4.86 8.26 -2.01
C PHE A 51 3.33 8.23 -2.23
N LEU A 52 2.55 7.90 -1.19
CA LEU A 52 1.10 7.82 -1.31
C LEU A 52 0.46 9.19 -1.59
N PHE A 53 1.03 10.26 -1.02
CA PHE A 53 0.60 11.64 -1.30
C PHE A 53 0.80 11.98 -2.78
N ASP A 54 1.98 11.69 -3.33
CA ASP A 54 2.30 11.95 -4.74
C ASP A 54 1.41 11.14 -5.67
N VAL A 55 1.16 9.87 -5.37
CA VAL A 55 0.23 9.02 -6.15
C VAL A 55 -1.16 9.67 -6.23
N VAL A 56 -1.71 10.09 -5.10
CA VAL A 56 -3.05 10.72 -5.06
C VAL A 56 -3.04 12.04 -5.83
N LYS A 57 -2.01 12.87 -5.65
CA LYS A 57 -1.89 14.15 -6.35
C LYS A 57 -1.73 13.97 -7.86
N LEU A 58 -0.94 13.01 -8.30
CA LEU A 58 -0.77 12.71 -9.72
C LEU A 58 -2.08 12.21 -10.31
N TYR A 59 -2.71 11.21 -9.69
CA TYR A 59 -3.95 10.62 -10.18
C TYR A 59 -5.09 11.64 -10.26
N ALA A 60 -5.28 12.45 -9.21
CA ALA A 60 -6.33 13.46 -9.18
C ALA A 60 -6.11 14.62 -10.16
N ASN A 61 -4.88 14.84 -10.64
CA ASN A 61 -4.54 15.91 -11.57
C ASN A 61 -4.28 15.41 -13.00
N GLN A 62 -4.55 14.14 -13.32
CA GLN A 62 -4.52 13.68 -14.69
C GLN A 62 -5.61 14.39 -15.49
N LYS A 63 -5.20 15.06 -16.57
CA LYS A 63 -6.10 15.72 -17.55
C LYS A 63 -6.44 14.76 -18.67
#